data_AF-A0A9B0WH51-F1
#
_entry.id   AF-A0A9B0WH51-F1
#
_cell.length_a   1.000
_cell.length_b   1.000
_cell.length_c   1.000
_cell.angle_alpha   90.00
_cell.angle_beta   90.00
_cell.angle_gamma   90.00
#
_symmetry.space_group_name_H-M   'P 1'
#
loop_
_entity.id
_entity.type
_entity.pdbx_description
1 polymer ?
#
loop_
_entity_poly.entity_id
_entity_poly.type
_entity_poly.pdbx_seq_one_letter_code
_entity_poly.pdbx_strand_id
1 'polypeptide(L)'
;MLLSVFLVDLQVMLVTEMASSLKVLGPVLVLLCPLWGQIINGQNLSRKEFMKQHHLRTTLEFSQYKCDVLMREIEALKDKDSHIFLYASWHQIEIVCFKTWQQRYRNVYVWSQQPFKVLECKKNKFTYNYKEKRSYSYIEFHCSMKAYVDSIEDMRVLEFIHI
;
A
#
# COMPACT_ATOMS: atom_id res chain seq x y z
N MET A 1 20.81 -44.80 45.78
CA MET A 1 19.82 -45.38 44.84
C MET A 1 18.48 -44.66 44.85
N LEU A 2 18.02 -44.07 45.96
CA LEU A 2 16.74 -43.32 45.99
C LEU A 2 16.80 -41.96 45.27
N LEU A 3 17.88 -41.18 45.41
CA LEU A 3 18.01 -39.85 44.76
C LEU A 3 18.02 -39.88 43.22
N SER A 4 18.52 -40.96 42.60
CA SER A 4 18.56 -41.09 41.14
C SER A 4 17.18 -41.39 40.53
N VAL A 5 16.26 -41.98 41.29
CA VAL A 5 14.90 -42.30 40.82
C VAL A 5 14.04 -41.02 40.78
N PHE A 6 14.09 -40.21 41.85
CA PHE A 6 13.37 -38.93 41.91
C PHE A 6 13.77 -37.93 40.81
N LEU A 7 15.04 -37.95 40.39
CA LEU A 7 15.56 -37.03 39.37
C LEU A 7 15.12 -37.44 37.95
N VAL A 8 14.96 -38.75 37.72
CA VAL A 8 14.42 -39.30 36.47
C VAL A 8 12.92 -39.05 36.37
N ASP A 9 12.18 -39.23 37.47
CA ASP A 9 10.72 -38.97 37.50
C ASP A 9 10.38 -37.49 37.25
N LEU A 10 11.13 -36.55 37.83
CA LEU A 10 10.93 -35.12 37.61
C LEU A 10 11.23 -34.72 36.15
N GLN A 11 12.25 -35.32 35.54
CA GLN A 11 12.65 -35.06 34.16
C GLN A 11 11.61 -35.61 33.15
N VAL A 12 11.04 -36.78 33.43
CA VAL A 12 9.96 -37.37 32.63
C VAL A 12 8.66 -36.56 32.76
N MET A 13 8.35 -36.04 33.95
CA MET A 13 7.18 -35.17 34.16
C MET A 13 7.30 -33.83 33.41
N LEU A 14 8.48 -33.20 33.45
CA LEU A 14 8.72 -31.94 32.74
C LEU A 14 8.63 -32.10 31.21
N VAL A 15 9.12 -33.21 30.69
CA VAL A 15 9.09 -33.53 29.24
C VAL A 15 7.67 -33.87 28.78
N THR A 16 6.88 -34.56 29.60
CA THR A 16 5.48 -34.89 29.28
C THR A 16 4.56 -33.67 29.36
N GLU A 17 4.78 -32.75 30.31
CA GLU A 17 4.09 -31.45 30.32
C GLU A 17 4.41 -30.62 29.07
N MET A 18 5.70 -30.45 28.72
CA MET A 18 6.12 -29.71 27.52
C MET A 18 5.60 -30.36 26.22
N ALA A 19 5.53 -31.69 26.16
CA ALA A 19 4.94 -32.41 25.03
C ALA A 19 3.41 -32.25 24.96
N SER A 20 2.72 -32.14 26.10
CA SER A 20 1.27 -31.91 26.16
C SER A 20 0.90 -30.49 25.76
N SER A 21 1.68 -29.48 26.19
CA SER A 21 1.47 -28.08 25.76
C SER A 21 1.77 -27.90 24.26
N LEU A 22 2.80 -28.58 23.73
CA LEU A 22 3.13 -28.56 22.29
C LEU A 22 2.01 -29.17 21.43
N LYS A 23 1.36 -30.23 21.93
CA LYS A 23 0.21 -30.89 21.26
C LYS A 23 -1.03 -30.01 21.15
N VAL A 24 -1.18 -29.00 22.02
CA VAL A 24 -2.30 -28.04 21.99
C VAL A 24 -1.93 -26.74 21.29
N LEU A 25 -0.68 -26.26 21.44
CA LEU A 25 -0.17 -25.06 20.76
C LEU A 25 0.03 -25.24 19.26
N GLY A 26 0.47 -26.43 18.81
CA GLY A 26 0.66 -26.73 17.40
C GLY A 26 -0.60 -26.53 16.55
N PRO A 27 -1.75 -27.15 16.91
CA PRO A 27 -3.03 -26.94 16.22
C PRO A 27 -3.51 -25.48 16.26
N VAL A 28 -3.30 -24.78 17.38
CA VAL A 28 -3.69 -23.36 17.52
C VAL A 28 -2.87 -22.45 16.61
N LEU A 29 -1.55 -22.67 16.52
CA LEU A 29 -0.67 -21.91 15.61
C LEU A 29 -0.98 -22.19 14.13
N VAL A 30 -1.32 -23.43 13.78
CA VAL A 30 -1.76 -23.81 12.42
C VAL A 30 -3.08 -23.12 12.05
N LEU A 31 -4.02 -23.02 12.99
CA LEU A 31 -5.30 -22.32 12.78
C LEU A 31 -5.16 -20.80 12.66
N LEU A 32 -4.16 -20.20 13.31
CA LEU A 32 -3.91 -18.76 13.20
C LEU A 32 -3.26 -18.40 11.85
N CYS A 33 -2.42 -19.28 11.28
CA CYS A 33 -1.69 -19.06 10.03
C CYS A 33 -2.54 -18.54 8.84
N PRO A 34 -3.74 -19.09 8.53
CA PRO A 34 -4.60 -18.57 7.47
C PRO A 34 -5.13 -17.15 7.74
N LEU A 35 -5.35 -16.76 9.01
CA LEU A 35 -5.77 -15.38 9.35
C LEU A 35 -4.68 -14.36 9.00
N TRP A 36 -3.41 -14.68 9.30
CA TRP A 36 -2.27 -13.82 8.93
C TRP A 36 -2.16 -13.69 7.41
N GLY A 37 -2.33 -14.80 6.69
CA GLY A 37 -2.36 -14.81 5.22
C GLY A 37 -3.46 -13.91 4.65
N GLN A 38 -4.68 -13.96 5.19
CA GLN A 38 -5.79 -13.12 4.75
C GLN A 38 -5.53 -11.62 4.99
N ILE A 39 -4.94 -11.26 6.14
CA ILE A 39 -4.62 -9.86 6.48
C ILE A 39 -3.57 -9.28 5.54
N ILE A 40 -2.47 -10.02 5.32
CA ILE A 40 -1.37 -9.64 4.43
C ILE A 40 -1.86 -9.55 2.98
N ASN A 41 -2.68 -10.51 2.54
CA ASN A 41 -3.20 -10.54 1.18
C ASN A 41 -4.16 -9.36 0.90
N GLY A 42 -5.02 -9.03 1.86
CA GLY A 42 -5.90 -7.86 1.75
C GLY A 42 -5.15 -6.51 1.77
N GLN A 43 -4.00 -6.43 2.47
CA GLN A 43 -3.10 -5.26 2.42
C GLN A 43 -2.47 -5.10 1.04
N ASN A 44 -1.95 -6.20 0.50
CA ASN A 44 -1.38 -6.23 -0.84
C ASN A 44 -2.41 -5.88 -1.91
N LEU A 45 -3.69 -6.24 -1.72
CA LEU A 45 -4.75 -5.93 -2.67
C LEU A 45 -5.02 -4.42 -2.78
N SER A 46 -5.22 -3.72 -1.66
CA SER A 46 -5.48 -2.27 -1.64
C SER A 46 -4.31 -1.48 -2.24
N ARG A 47 -3.07 -1.82 -1.83
CA ARG A 47 -1.85 -1.27 -2.43
C ARG A 47 -1.79 -1.50 -3.93
N LYS A 48 -2.00 -2.75 -4.37
CA LYS A 48 -1.90 -3.13 -5.78
C LYS A 48 -2.93 -2.40 -6.62
N GLU A 49 -4.14 -2.23 -6.09
CA GLU A 49 -5.22 -1.53 -6.78
C GLU A 49 -4.92 -0.03 -6.89
N PHE A 50 -4.47 0.61 -5.81
CA PHE A 50 -4.01 1.99 -5.84
C PHE A 50 -2.92 2.19 -6.91
N MET A 51 -1.91 1.33 -6.92
CA MET A 51 -0.81 1.41 -7.89
C MET A 51 -1.26 1.15 -9.32
N LYS A 52 -2.21 0.24 -9.52
CA LYS A 52 -2.78 -0.02 -10.85
C LYS A 52 -3.49 1.20 -11.41
N GLN A 53 -4.16 1.97 -10.55
CA GLN A 53 -4.95 3.13 -10.97
C GLN A 53 -4.14 4.42 -11.06
N HIS A 54 -3.23 4.66 -10.13
CA HIS A 54 -2.59 5.98 -9.97
C HIS A 54 -1.14 6.05 -10.43
N HIS A 55 -0.42 4.93 -10.57
CA HIS A 55 1.04 4.99 -10.80
C HIS A 55 1.44 4.93 -12.27
N LEU A 56 2.27 5.89 -12.68
CA LEU A 56 3.00 5.89 -13.95
C LEU A 56 4.40 5.32 -13.73
N ARG A 57 4.83 4.44 -14.63
CA ARG A 57 6.15 3.83 -14.56
C ARG A 57 7.23 4.86 -14.86
N THR A 58 8.24 4.91 -13.99
CA THR A 58 9.40 5.79 -14.19
C THR A 58 10.39 5.26 -15.24
N THR A 59 10.11 4.12 -15.86
CA THR A 59 10.89 3.56 -16.98
C THR A 59 10.54 4.19 -18.33
N LEU A 60 9.40 4.88 -18.42
CA LEU A 60 8.98 5.64 -19.59
C LEU A 60 9.20 7.12 -19.32
N GLU A 61 9.52 7.90 -20.34
CA GLU A 61 9.62 9.36 -20.17
C GLU A 61 8.26 9.96 -19.84
N PHE A 62 8.24 10.93 -18.92
CA PHE A 62 6.98 11.49 -18.43
C PHE A 62 6.14 12.16 -19.55
N SER A 63 6.79 12.73 -20.55
CA SER A 63 6.16 13.36 -21.72
C SER A 63 5.43 12.36 -22.64
N GLN A 64 5.81 11.07 -22.59
CA GLN A 64 5.25 10.03 -23.45
C GLN A 64 3.87 9.56 -22.97
N TYR A 65 3.52 9.81 -21.70
CA TYR A 65 2.19 9.49 -21.19
C TYR A 65 1.12 10.38 -21.81
N LYS A 66 0.01 9.76 -22.24
CA LYS A 66 -1.16 10.45 -22.79
C LYS A 66 -2.42 10.09 -22.01
N CYS A 67 -3.20 11.09 -21.61
CA CYS A 67 -4.41 10.90 -20.82
C CYS A 67 -5.45 10.05 -21.57
N ASP A 68 -5.65 10.30 -22.86
CA ASP A 68 -6.62 9.53 -23.67
C ASP A 68 -6.30 8.02 -23.70
N VAL A 69 -5.01 7.67 -23.67
CA VAL A 69 -4.56 6.28 -23.63
C VAL A 69 -4.78 5.70 -22.22
N LEU A 70 -4.24 6.37 -21.20
CA LEU A 70 -4.30 5.90 -19.82
C LEU A 70 -5.72 5.73 -19.29
N MET A 71 -6.59 6.71 -19.55
CA MET A 71 -7.99 6.70 -19.11
C MET A 71 -8.81 5.61 -19.80
N ARG A 72 -8.42 5.17 -21.00
CA ARG A 72 -9.10 4.13 -21.76
C ARG A 72 -8.60 2.72 -21.43
N GLU A 73 -7.29 2.56 -21.24
CA GLU A 73 -6.66 1.25 -21.01
C GLU A 73 -6.85 0.73 -19.58
N ILE A 74 -6.96 1.63 -18.60
CA ILE A 74 -7.16 1.25 -17.20
C ILE A 74 -8.66 1.12 -16.95
N GLU A 75 -9.15 -0.11 -16.84
CA GLU A 75 -10.57 -0.44 -16.69
C GLU A 75 -11.29 0.40 -15.62
N ALA A 76 -10.66 0.57 -14.45
CA ALA A 76 -11.24 1.31 -13.32
C ALA A 76 -11.39 2.83 -13.57
N LEU A 77 -10.81 3.35 -14.66
CA LEU A 77 -10.82 4.76 -15.02
C LEU A 77 -11.72 5.06 -16.22
N LYS A 78 -12.33 4.03 -16.83
CA LYS A 78 -13.29 4.23 -17.91
C LYS A 78 -14.41 5.17 -17.44
N ASP A 79 -14.76 6.09 -18.33
CA ASP A 79 -15.81 7.09 -18.15
C ASP A 79 -15.62 8.10 -17.00
N LYS A 80 -14.52 8.05 -16.24
CA LYS A 80 -14.23 9.05 -15.21
C LYS A 80 -13.93 10.40 -15.84
N ASP A 81 -14.54 11.47 -15.32
CA ASP A 81 -14.34 12.83 -15.84
C ASP A 81 -12.97 13.43 -15.47
N SER A 82 -12.32 12.90 -14.44
CA SER A 82 -10.97 13.31 -14.08
C SER A 82 -10.22 12.22 -13.33
N HIS A 83 -8.91 12.23 -13.45
CA HIS A 83 -8.03 11.36 -12.67
C HIS A 83 -6.63 11.95 -12.53
N ILE A 84 -5.96 11.57 -11.46
CA ILE A 84 -4.60 12.02 -11.13
C ILE A 84 -3.67 10.81 -11.17
N PHE A 85 -2.61 10.95 -11.97
CA PHE A 85 -1.54 9.99 -12.09
C PHE A 85 -0.24 10.51 -11.47
N LEU A 86 0.47 9.64 -10.77
CA LEU A 86 1.72 9.89 -10.08
C LEU A 86 2.89 9.29 -10.85
N TYR A 87 3.86 10.12 -11.20
CA TYR A 87 5.13 9.68 -11.77
C TYR A 87 6.19 9.62 -10.66
N ALA A 88 6.18 8.51 -9.92
CA ALA A 88 7.11 8.25 -8.82
C ALA A 88 7.20 6.75 -8.55
N SER A 89 8.30 6.29 -7.94
CA SER A 89 8.39 4.91 -7.49
C SER A 89 7.42 4.61 -6.34
N TRP A 90 7.07 3.33 -6.15
CA TRP A 90 6.30 2.90 -4.98
C TRP A 90 6.94 3.35 -3.66
N HIS A 91 8.27 3.26 -3.56
CA HIS A 91 8.99 3.62 -2.34
C HIS A 91 8.79 5.08 -1.96
N GLN A 92 8.72 5.98 -2.95
CA GLN A 92 8.45 7.40 -2.68
C GLN A 92 7.02 7.61 -2.16
N ILE A 93 6.04 6.86 -2.69
CA ILE A 93 4.63 6.96 -2.26
C ILE A 93 4.45 6.35 -0.87
N GLU A 94 5.05 5.19 -0.58
CA GLU A 94 4.85 4.48 0.68
C GLU A 94 5.41 5.25 1.89
N ILE A 95 6.50 6.00 1.68
CA ILE A 95 7.14 6.80 2.73
C ILE A 95 6.18 7.87 3.27
N VAL A 96 5.21 8.35 2.49
CA VAL A 96 4.23 9.36 2.96
C VAL A 96 3.48 8.89 4.21
N CYS A 97 3.19 7.59 4.31
CA CYS A 97 2.52 7.04 5.49
C CYS A 97 3.43 6.79 6.69
N PHE A 98 4.73 7.08 6.60
CA PHE A 98 5.64 7.04 7.75
C PHE A 98 5.64 8.37 8.48
N LYS A 99 5.35 8.33 9.79
CA LYS A 99 5.52 9.46 10.71
C LYS A 99 6.96 9.56 11.20
N THR A 100 7.55 8.40 11.48
CA THR A 100 8.97 8.20 11.80
C THR A 100 9.43 6.90 11.15
N TRP A 101 10.72 6.55 11.26
CA TRP A 101 11.21 5.26 10.76
C TRP A 101 10.49 4.03 11.35
N GLN A 102 9.89 4.16 12.54
CA GLN A 102 9.20 3.07 13.24
C GLN A 102 7.68 3.23 13.29
N GLN A 103 7.16 4.45 13.18
CA GLN A 103 5.73 4.74 13.31
C GLN A 103 5.12 5.13 11.98
N ARG A 104 3.93 4.62 11.71
CA ARG A 104 3.15 4.96 10.53
C ARG A 104 1.79 5.55 10.87
N TYR A 105 1.34 6.46 10.02
CA TYR A 105 0.00 7.00 10.02
C TYR A 105 -1.03 5.92 9.69
N ARG A 106 -2.21 5.99 10.31
CA ARG A 106 -3.32 5.04 10.12
C ARG A 106 -4.65 5.76 10.11
N ASN A 107 -5.45 5.47 9.09
CA ASN A 107 -6.78 6.04 8.86
C ASN A 107 -6.81 7.57 8.93
N VAL A 108 -5.87 8.21 8.23
CA VAL A 108 -5.68 9.67 8.25
C VAL A 108 -5.15 10.15 6.93
N TYR A 109 -5.51 11.38 6.58
CA TYR A 109 -5.00 12.10 5.41
C TYR A 109 -3.71 12.84 5.77
N VAL A 110 -2.70 12.72 4.92
CA VAL A 110 -1.35 13.24 5.14
C VAL A 110 -0.88 13.93 3.87
N TRP A 111 -0.50 15.20 4.00
CA TRP A 111 0.17 15.93 2.92
C TRP A 111 1.58 15.40 2.70
N SER A 112 1.96 15.20 1.45
CA SER A 112 3.33 14.84 1.10
C SER A 112 4.31 15.93 1.55
N GLN A 113 5.46 15.52 2.09
CA GLN A 113 6.52 16.44 2.48
C GLN A 113 7.33 16.95 1.28
N GLN A 114 7.30 16.19 0.17
CA GLN A 114 7.94 16.55 -1.09
C GLN A 114 6.90 16.56 -2.21
N PRO A 115 7.07 17.43 -3.23
CA PRO A 115 6.17 17.45 -4.36
C PRO A 115 6.41 16.23 -5.26
N PHE A 116 5.32 15.73 -5.84
CA PHE A 116 5.33 14.65 -6.82
C PHE A 116 5.17 15.23 -8.22
N LYS A 117 5.76 14.55 -9.21
CA LYS A 117 5.45 14.81 -10.62
C LYS A 117 4.10 14.17 -10.96
N VAL A 118 3.16 14.98 -11.42
CA VAL A 118 1.75 14.61 -11.58
C VAL A 118 1.26 14.87 -12.98
N LEU A 119 0.52 13.91 -13.54
CA LEU A 119 -0.30 14.06 -14.73
C LEU A 119 -1.78 14.07 -14.32
N GLU A 120 -2.39 15.24 -14.39
CA GLU A 120 -3.83 15.43 -14.19
C GLU A 120 -4.54 15.30 -15.54
N CYS A 121 -5.49 14.39 -15.61
CA CYS A 121 -6.34 14.14 -16.77
C CYS A 121 -7.73 14.65 -16.47
N LYS A 122 -8.27 15.54 -17.31
CA LYS A 122 -9.63 16.07 -17.16
C LYS A 122 -10.36 16.00 -18.49
N LYS A 123 -11.49 15.29 -18.51
CA LYS A 123 -12.34 15.14 -19.68
C LYS A 123 -12.78 16.50 -20.19
N ASN A 124 -12.68 16.70 -21.49
CA ASN A 124 -13.19 17.89 -22.11
C ASN A 124 -14.72 17.83 -22.13
N LYS A 125 -15.39 18.97 -21.89
CA LYS A 125 -16.86 19.01 -21.82
C LYS A 125 -17.54 18.74 -23.16
N PHE A 126 -16.86 19.01 -24.26
CA PHE A 126 -17.44 19.01 -25.61
C PHE A 126 -16.88 17.93 -26.52
N THR A 127 -15.88 17.17 -26.07
CA THR A 127 -15.19 16.16 -26.87
C THR A 127 -14.86 14.95 -26.00
N TYR A 128 -14.72 13.77 -26.60
CA TYR A 128 -14.37 12.53 -25.89
C TYR A 128 -12.90 12.43 -25.46
N ASN A 129 -12.12 13.51 -25.61
CA ASN A 129 -10.72 13.55 -25.24
C ASN A 129 -10.51 14.15 -23.83
N TYR A 130 -9.34 13.92 -23.28
CA TYR A 130 -8.90 14.42 -22.00
C TYR A 130 -7.87 15.53 -22.19
N LYS A 131 -8.10 16.65 -21.53
CA LYS A 131 -7.09 17.69 -21.34
C LYS A 131 -6.08 17.21 -20.33
N GLU A 132 -4.81 17.37 -20.69
CA GLU A 132 -3.67 16.99 -19.87
C GLU A 132 -3.10 18.21 -19.16
N LYS A 133 -2.71 18.02 -17.90
CA LYS A 133 -1.98 19.04 -17.15
C LYS A 133 -0.87 18.38 -16.36
N ARG A 134 0.36 18.82 -16.61
CA ARG A 134 1.57 18.28 -16.03
C ARG A 134 2.12 19.26 -15.01
N SER A 135 2.49 18.77 -13.84
CA SER A 135 2.93 19.63 -12.74
C SER A 135 3.82 18.91 -11.75
N TYR A 136 4.52 19.70 -10.93
CA TYR A 136 4.95 19.27 -9.61
C TYR A 136 3.92 19.76 -8.59
N SER A 137 3.43 18.85 -7.75
CA SER A 137 2.37 19.16 -6.77
C SER A 137 2.62 18.47 -5.44
N TYR A 138 2.32 19.15 -4.34
CA TYR A 138 2.08 18.47 -3.07
C TYR A 138 0.73 17.76 -3.14
N ILE A 139 0.62 16.59 -2.53
CA ILE A 139 -0.56 15.74 -2.63
C ILE A 139 -1.00 15.29 -1.25
N GLU A 140 -2.30 15.31 -1.00
CA GLU A 140 -2.87 14.73 0.20
C GLU A 140 -3.22 13.26 -0.04
N PHE A 141 -2.53 12.38 0.65
CA PHE A 141 -2.72 10.94 0.58
C PHE A 141 -3.52 10.45 1.78
N HIS A 142 -4.46 9.53 1.56
CA HIS A 142 -5.03 8.78 2.66
C HIS A 142 -4.13 7.59 3.00
N CYS A 143 -3.75 7.50 4.26
CA CYS A 143 -3.11 6.33 4.83
C CYS A 143 -4.18 5.47 5.47
N SER A 144 -4.46 4.31 4.89
CA SER A 144 -5.45 3.33 5.37
C SER A 144 -5.26 2.94 6.84
N MET A 145 -6.25 2.26 7.43
CA MET A 145 -6.11 1.61 8.75
C MET A 145 -4.89 0.67 8.84
N LYS A 146 -4.47 0.12 7.69
CA LYS A 146 -3.34 -0.79 7.54
C LYS A 146 -1.99 -0.07 7.35
N ALA A 147 -1.98 1.27 7.39
CA ALA A 147 -0.79 2.11 7.28
C ALA A 147 -0.09 2.09 5.89
N TYR A 148 -0.90 1.99 4.84
CA TYR A 148 -0.47 2.14 3.44
C TYR A 148 -1.36 3.15 2.73
N VAL A 149 -0.82 3.79 1.70
CA VAL A 149 -1.58 4.65 0.79
C VAL A 149 -2.64 3.84 0.05
N ASP A 150 -3.88 4.29 0.09
CA ASP A 150 -5.01 3.68 -0.63
C ASP A 150 -5.88 4.69 -1.39
N SER A 151 -5.75 5.99 -1.15
CA SER A 151 -6.39 7.04 -1.96
C SER A 151 -5.62 8.37 -1.97
N ILE A 152 -6.04 9.26 -2.87
CA ILE A 152 -5.60 10.65 -3.00
C ILE A 152 -6.87 11.51 -2.98
N GLU A 153 -6.84 12.61 -2.23
CA GLU A 153 -8.00 13.52 -2.11
C GLU A 153 -7.78 14.84 -2.86
N ASP A 154 -6.64 15.49 -2.61
CA ASP A 154 -6.37 16.84 -3.10
C ASP A 154 -4.90 17.01 -3.54
N MET A 155 -4.65 18.06 -4.33
CA MET A 155 -3.33 18.45 -4.79
C MET A 155 -3.13 19.97 -4.76
N ARG A 156 -1.98 20.39 -4.24
CA ARG A 156 -1.52 21.78 -4.30
C ARG A 156 -0.40 21.89 -5.32
N VAL A 157 -0.71 22.52 -6.44
CA VAL A 157 0.29 22.72 -7.50
C VAL A 157 1.38 23.66 -7.03
N LEU A 158 2.61 23.20 -7.15
CA LEU A 158 3.81 24.02 -6.93
C LEU A 158 4.25 24.67 -8.25
N GLU A 159 4.31 23.88 -9.32
CA GLU A 159 4.83 24.33 -10.62
C GLU A 159 4.17 23.57 -11.77
N PHE A 160 3.87 24.26 -12.88
CA PHE A 160 3.45 23.61 -14.12
C PHE A 160 4.65 23.20 -14.96
N ILE A 161 4.60 22.00 -15.51
CA ILE A 161 5.60 21.53 -16.46
C ILE A 161 5.08 21.87 -17.85
N HIS A 162 5.69 22.87 -18.46
CA HIS A 162 5.47 23.22 -19.86
C HIS A 162 6.34 22.29 -20.72
N ILE A 163 5.69 21.37 -21.44
CA ILE A 163 6.32 20.44 -22.39
C ILE A 163 5.83 20.81 -23.78
#